data_AF-A0AAP8KFX9-F1
#
_entry.id   AF-A0AAP8KFX9-F1
#
_cell.length_a   1.000
_cell.length_b   1.000
_cell.length_c   1.000
_cell.angle_alpha   90.00
_cell.angle_beta   90.00
_cell.angle_gamma   90.00
#
_symmetry.space_group_name_H-M   'P 1'
#
loop_
_entity.id
_entity.type
_entity.pdbx_description
1 polymer ?
#
loop_
_entity_poly.entity_id
_entity_poly.type
_entity_poly.pdbx_seq_one_letter_code
_entity_poly.pdbx_strand_id
1 'polypeptide(L)'
;MKRRLLLLSCCLALSNSVQAASACPGFPALATSSEALLAQVRALPPVGVDRERQACAPATVIDFAYSGGVLCSFGGEVEAATAAVTRLADGGELVEYLYLFPYAPASHARLLVLLAARFNQVDKAAWPGFLQGATPGKETTALFTYGGFYISLGKPTEGDPAAWYSNVIFEKVDKPALGVRKVCQEERDA
;
A
#
# COMPACT_ATOMS: atom_id res chain seq x y z
N MET A 1 -7.14 -23.22 -66.11
CA MET A 1 -7.82 -24.36 -65.45
C MET A 1 -7.52 -24.33 -63.96
N LYS A 2 -8.55 -24.63 -63.14
CA LYS A 2 -8.62 -24.52 -61.67
C LYS A 2 -7.88 -25.65 -60.94
N ARG A 3 -7.37 -25.37 -59.73
CA ARG A 3 -7.55 -26.11 -58.43
C ARG A 3 -6.46 -25.63 -57.45
N ARG A 4 -6.69 -24.62 -56.59
CA ARG A 4 -7.25 -24.73 -55.22
C ARG A 4 -6.82 -26.01 -54.48
N LEU A 5 -5.97 -25.87 -53.48
CA LEU A 5 -6.11 -26.57 -52.20
C LEU A 5 -5.66 -25.65 -51.06
N LEU A 6 -6.55 -25.46 -50.10
CA LEU A 6 -6.35 -24.74 -48.85
C LEU A 6 -5.42 -25.53 -47.93
N LEU A 7 -4.53 -24.84 -47.21
CA LEU A 7 -4.13 -25.20 -45.85
C LEU A 7 -4.08 -23.91 -45.02
N LEU A 8 -5.26 -23.46 -44.58
CA LEU A 8 -5.36 -22.59 -43.41
C LEU A 8 -4.99 -23.43 -42.19
N SER A 9 -3.72 -23.37 -41.81
CA SER A 9 -3.28 -23.91 -40.52
C SER A 9 -3.63 -22.89 -39.45
N CYS A 10 -4.61 -23.24 -38.62
CA CYS A 10 -5.01 -22.49 -37.42
C CYS A 10 -3.82 -22.31 -36.47
N CYS A 11 -3.21 -21.12 -36.48
CA CYS A 11 -2.48 -20.64 -35.31
C CYS A 11 -3.50 -20.31 -34.22
N LEU A 12 -3.81 -21.33 -33.40
CA LEU A 12 -4.55 -21.17 -32.15
C LEU A 12 -3.83 -20.13 -31.29
N ALA A 13 -4.55 -19.06 -31.03
CA ALA A 13 -4.17 -17.95 -30.18
C ALA A 13 -3.88 -18.44 -28.75
N LEU A 14 -2.61 -18.43 -28.36
CA LEU A 14 -2.24 -18.21 -26.95
C LEU A 14 -2.12 -16.70 -26.76
N SER A 15 -3.27 -16.02 -26.80
CA SER A 15 -3.39 -14.73 -26.15
C SER A 15 -3.24 -15.00 -24.66
N ASN A 16 -2.00 -15.06 -24.16
CA ASN A 16 -1.73 -14.78 -22.76
C ASN A 16 -2.18 -13.34 -22.54
N SER A 17 -3.48 -13.15 -22.28
CA SER A 17 -3.99 -11.92 -21.71
C SER A 17 -3.32 -11.78 -20.35
N VAL A 18 -2.17 -11.09 -20.32
CA VAL A 18 -1.63 -10.50 -19.10
C VAL A 18 -2.74 -9.58 -18.63
N GLN A 19 -3.52 -10.07 -17.67
CA GLN A 19 -4.64 -9.34 -17.12
C GLN A 19 -4.02 -8.17 -16.38
N ALA A 20 -4.15 -6.97 -16.95
CA ALA A 20 -3.59 -5.77 -16.35
C ALA A 20 -4.08 -5.66 -14.91
N ALA A 21 -3.15 -5.42 -13.99
CA ALA A 21 -3.50 -5.31 -12.58
C ALA A 21 -4.55 -4.22 -12.38
N SER A 22 -5.61 -4.54 -11.64
CA SER A 22 -6.64 -3.56 -11.30
C SER A 22 -6.06 -2.43 -10.45
N ALA A 23 -6.69 -1.25 -10.50
CA ALA A 23 -6.27 -0.12 -9.69
C ALA A 23 -6.26 -0.44 -8.19
N CYS A 24 -5.28 0.09 -7.45
CA CYS A 24 -5.23 -0.06 -6.00
C CYS A 24 -6.38 0.70 -5.31
N PRO A 25 -7.18 0.04 -4.44
CA PRO A 25 -8.26 0.66 -3.69
C PRO A 25 -7.83 1.88 -2.86
N GLY A 26 -8.72 2.84 -2.62
CA GLY A 26 -8.37 4.00 -1.76
C GLY A 26 -7.27 4.91 -2.32
N PHE A 27 -6.93 4.82 -3.60
CA PHE A 27 -6.12 5.80 -4.33
C PHE A 27 -6.67 5.99 -5.75
N PRO A 28 -6.74 7.23 -6.31
CA PRO A 28 -6.34 8.51 -5.72
C PRO A 28 -7.41 9.17 -4.82
N ALA A 29 -8.57 8.54 -4.66
CA ALA A 29 -9.59 8.95 -3.70
C ALA A 29 -9.35 8.23 -2.37
N LEU A 30 -9.30 8.97 -1.26
CA LEU A 30 -9.15 8.34 0.05
C LEU A 30 -10.33 7.44 0.36
N ALA A 31 -10.04 6.35 1.07
CA ALA A 31 -11.08 5.53 1.66
C ALA A 31 -11.83 6.31 2.74
N THR A 32 -13.16 6.33 2.64
CA THR A 32 -14.05 6.97 3.61
C THR A 32 -14.60 5.99 4.65
N SER A 33 -14.39 4.68 4.46
CA SER A 33 -14.74 3.65 5.45
C SER A 33 -13.81 2.44 5.38
N SER A 34 -13.58 1.81 6.53
CA SER A 34 -12.80 0.56 6.60
C SER A 34 -13.45 -0.58 5.87
N GLU A 35 -14.78 -0.70 5.98
CA GLU A 35 -15.52 -1.83 5.44
C GLU A 35 -15.52 -1.80 3.93
N ALA A 36 -15.75 -0.63 3.32
CA ALA A 36 -15.70 -0.50 1.87
C ALA A 36 -14.29 -0.71 1.35
N LEU A 37 -13.26 -0.15 2.00
CA LEU A 37 -11.89 -0.36 1.59
C LEU A 37 -11.47 -1.82 1.72
N LEU A 38 -11.79 -2.46 2.85
CA LEU A 38 -11.51 -3.88 3.08
C LEU A 38 -12.22 -4.76 2.05
N ALA A 39 -13.47 -4.46 1.71
CA ALA A 39 -14.21 -5.17 0.68
C ALA A 39 -13.54 -5.02 -0.69
N GLN A 40 -13.11 -3.81 -1.06
CA GLN A 40 -12.38 -3.56 -2.31
C GLN A 40 -11.03 -4.30 -2.35
N VAL A 41 -10.27 -4.27 -1.24
CA VAL A 41 -9.00 -5.00 -1.13
C VAL A 41 -9.21 -6.51 -1.23
N ARG A 42 -10.26 -7.06 -0.61
CA ARG A 42 -10.62 -8.48 -0.72
C ARG A 42 -11.14 -8.89 -2.09
N ALA A 43 -11.64 -7.94 -2.87
CA ALA A 43 -12.11 -8.16 -4.24
C ALA A 43 -10.98 -8.09 -5.29
N LEU A 44 -9.77 -7.66 -4.91
CA LEU A 44 -8.57 -7.92 -5.69
C LEU A 44 -8.37 -9.44 -5.82
N PRO A 45 -7.41 -9.93 -6.63
CA PRO A 45 -7.07 -11.35 -6.68
C PRO A 45 -5.90 -11.69 -5.72
N PRO A 46 -6.06 -11.64 -4.37
CA PRO A 46 -4.98 -12.01 -3.47
C PRO A 46 -4.77 -13.53 -3.47
N VAL A 47 -3.58 -13.93 -3.07
CA VAL A 47 -3.27 -15.32 -2.73
C VAL A 47 -3.74 -15.65 -1.31
N GLY A 48 -3.80 -14.66 -0.42
CA GLY A 48 -4.28 -14.83 0.95
C GLY A 48 -4.67 -13.54 1.63
N VAL A 49 -5.46 -13.68 2.71
CA VAL A 49 -5.79 -12.58 3.62
C VAL A 49 -5.52 -13.03 5.05
N ASP A 50 -4.54 -12.39 5.68
CA ASP A 50 -4.24 -12.59 7.10
C ASP A 50 -4.91 -11.52 7.94
N ARG A 51 -5.20 -11.85 9.20
CA ARG A 51 -5.75 -10.92 10.17
C ARG A 51 -4.95 -10.96 11.46
N GLU A 52 -4.51 -9.78 11.89
CA GLU A 52 -3.86 -9.56 13.17
C GLU A 52 -4.69 -8.62 14.02
N ARG A 53 -4.76 -8.86 15.32
CA ARG A 53 -5.33 -7.91 16.29
C ARG A 53 -4.24 -7.43 17.21
N GLN A 54 -4.03 -6.11 17.26
CA GLN A 54 -3.11 -5.51 18.21
C GLN A 54 -3.75 -5.45 19.60
N ALA A 55 -2.98 -5.83 20.62
CA ALA A 55 -3.48 -5.96 21.99
C ALA A 55 -3.62 -4.62 22.72
N CYS A 56 -2.82 -3.60 22.39
CA CYS A 56 -2.78 -2.36 23.17
C CYS A 56 -3.93 -1.40 22.79
N ALA A 57 -4.45 -0.66 23.77
CA ALA A 57 -5.57 0.27 23.57
C ALA A 57 -5.16 1.57 22.83
N PRO A 58 -6.08 2.22 22.08
CA PRO A 58 -7.24 1.59 21.47
C PRO A 58 -6.83 0.41 20.56
N ALA A 59 -7.44 -0.75 20.75
CA ALA A 59 -7.10 -1.95 19.99
C ALA A 59 -7.42 -1.75 18.51
N THR A 60 -6.56 -2.26 17.63
CA THR A 60 -6.77 -2.24 16.18
C THR A 60 -6.79 -3.66 15.63
N VAL A 61 -7.44 -3.82 14.49
CA VAL A 61 -7.38 -5.02 13.65
C VAL A 61 -6.74 -4.63 12.34
N ILE A 62 -5.73 -5.40 11.94
CA ILE A 62 -5.06 -5.27 10.65
C ILE A 62 -5.45 -6.45 9.79
N ASP A 63 -6.09 -6.18 8.66
CA ASP A 63 -6.37 -7.17 7.63
C ASP A 63 -5.31 -6.97 6.51
N PHE A 64 -4.44 -7.96 6.28
CA PHE A 64 -3.38 -7.95 5.27
C PHE A 64 -3.79 -8.79 4.06
N ALA A 65 -3.78 -8.22 2.87
CA ALA A 65 -3.95 -8.94 1.62
C ALA A 65 -2.62 -8.96 0.85
N TYR A 66 -2.20 -10.14 0.42
CA TYR A 66 -0.98 -10.31 -0.36
C TYR A 66 -1.24 -11.20 -1.58
N SER A 67 -0.51 -10.94 -2.66
CA SER A 67 -0.42 -11.87 -3.77
C SER A 67 1.02 -12.40 -3.88
N GLY A 68 1.21 -13.55 -4.53
CA GLY A 68 2.54 -14.07 -4.87
C GLY A 68 3.23 -13.29 -5.99
N GLY A 69 2.76 -12.08 -6.31
CA GLY A 69 3.15 -11.27 -7.45
C GLY A 69 2.52 -9.88 -7.37
N VAL A 70 1.83 -9.46 -8.43
CA VAL A 70 1.13 -8.18 -8.47
C VAL A 70 -0.25 -8.32 -7.83
N LEU A 71 -0.57 -7.44 -6.89
CA LEU A 71 -1.87 -7.37 -6.23
C LEU A 71 -2.76 -6.31 -6.90
N CYS A 72 -2.19 -5.13 -7.15
CA CYS A 72 -2.87 -4.02 -7.80
C CYS A 72 -1.85 -3.03 -8.42
N SER A 73 -2.34 -2.13 -9.28
CA SER A 73 -1.57 -1.05 -9.88
C SER A 73 -1.90 0.30 -9.22
N PHE A 74 -0.91 0.90 -8.59
CA PHE A 74 -1.03 2.20 -7.93
C PHE A 74 -0.84 3.32 -8.94
N GLY A 75 -1.85 4.17 -9.08
CA GLY A 75 -1.91 5.20 -10.13
C GLY A 75 -1.95 4.64 -11.56
N GLY A 76 -2.15 3.32 -11.73
CA GLY A 76 -2.05 2.65 -13.03
C GLY A 76 -0.61 2.40 -13.48
N GLU A 77 0.39 2.61 -12.63
CA GLU A 77 1.80 2.64 -13.04
C GLU A 77 2.76 1.83 -12.17
N VAL A 78 2.54 1.77 -10.85
CA VAL A 78 3.46 1.09 -9.93
C VAL A 78 2.75 -0.08 -9.28
N GLU A 79 3.28 -1.28 -9.46
CA GLU A 79 2.65 -2.52 -9.01
C GLU A 79 2.91 -2.78 -7.52
N ALA A 80 1.85 -2.83 -6.73
CA ALA A 80 1.89 -3.23 -5.32
C ALA A 80 1.78 -4.75 -5.21
N ALA A 81 2.50 -5.36 -4.26
CA ALA A 81 2.43 -6.79 -3.96
C ALA A 81 1.56 -7.10 -2.73
N THR A 82 1.35 -6.09 -1.89
CA THR A 82 0.63 -6.24 -0.61
C THR A 82 -0.16 -4.99 -0.31
N ALA A 83 -1.31 -5.17 0.33
CA ALA A 83 -2.12 -4.11 0.91
C ALA A 83 -2.47 -4.47 2.35
N ALA A 84 -2.59 -3.48 3.23
CA ALA A 84 -3.13 -3.68 4.56
C ALA A 84 -4.16 -2.61 4.89
N VAL A 85 -5.22 -3.01 5.61
CA VAL A 85 -6.24 -2.11 6.15
C VAL A 85 -6.26 -2.27 7.67
N THR A 86 -5.95 -1.18 8.36
CA THR A 86 -5.92 -1.08 9.82
C THR A 86 -7.13 -0.30 10.30
N ARG A 87 -7.88 -0.88 11.21
CA ARG A 87 -9.11 -0.30 11.76
C ARG A 87 -9.19 -0.46 13.27
N LEU A 88 -9.96 0.39 13.94
CA LEU A 88 -10.28 0.19 15.35
C LEU A 88 -11.02 -1.14 15.52
N ALA A 89 -10.62 -1.91 16.53
CA ALA A 89 -11.28 -3.17 16.87
C ALA A 89 -12.73 -2.93 17.34
N ASP A 90 -12.95 -1.78 17.99
CA ASP A 90 -14.27 -1.27 18.35
C ASP A 90 -14.73 -0.22 17.33
N GLY A 91 -15.98 -0.27 16.91
CA GLY A 91 -16.57 0.65 15.92
C GLY A 91 -16.03 0.54 14.48
N GLY A 92 -14.96 -0.22 14.23
CA GLY A 92 -14.49 -0.55 12.88
C GLY A 92 -13.94 0.64 12.07
N GLU A 93 -13.65 1.77 12.72
CA GLU A 93 -13.19 3.00 12.06
C GLU A 93 -11.85 2.81 11.33
N LEU A 94 -11.69 3.44 10.16
CA LEU A 94 -10.46 3.37 9.38
C LEU A 94 -9.40 4.19 10.08
N VAL A 95 -8.29 3.57 10.45
CA VAL A 95 -7.17 4.22 11.13
C VAL A 95 -6.04 4.42 10.13
N GLU A 96 -5.77 3.39 9.34
CA GLU A 96 -4.69 3.40 8.36
C GLU A 96 -5.00 2.43 7.22
N TYR A 97 -4.42 2.70 6.05
CA TYR A 97 -4.22 1.69 5.04
C TYR A 97 -2.90 1.92 4.30
N LEU A 98 -2.28 0.85 3.84
CA LEU A 98 -0.97 0.92 3.20
C LEU A 98 -0.82 -0.05 2.04
N TYR A 99 0.16 0.26 1.20
CA TYR A 99 0.60 -0.57 0.09
C TYR A 99 2.09 -0.82 0.18
N LEU A 100 2.52 -2.06 -0.07
CA LEU A 100 3.92 -2.44 -0.17
C LEU A 100 4.29 -2.75 -1.62
N PHE A 101 5.43 -2.22 -2.04
CA PHE A 101 5.94 -2.31 -3.40
C PHE A 101 7.35 -2.88 -3.36
N PRO A 102 7.70 -3.91 -4.13
CA PRO A 102 9.10 -4.33 -4.26
C PRO A 102 9.98 -3.12 -4.54
N TYR A 103 11.03 -2.94 -3.74
CA TYR A 103 11.81 -1.71 -3.82
C TYR A 103 12.64 -1.67 -5.11
N ALA A 104 12.41 -0.62 -5.90
CA ALA A 104 13.29 -0.20 -6.98
C ALA A 104 13.35 1.33 -6.97
N PRO A 105 14.53 1.96 -7.13
CA PRO A 105 14.66 3.42 -7.08
C PRO A 105 13.75 4.15 -8.08
N ALA A 106 13.61 3.61 -9.30
CA ALA A 106 12.75 4.18 -10.33
C ALA A 106 11.26 4.13 -9.93
N SER A 107 10.80 2.98 -9.42
CA SER A 107 9.43 2.81 -8.92
C SER A 107 9.15 3.73 -7.72
N HIS A 108 10.10 3.85 -6.80
CA HIS A 108 9.99 4.75 -5.66
C HIS A 108 9.88 6.23 -6.08
N ALA A 109 10.73 6.66 -7.02
CA ALA A 109 10.64 8.00 -7.60
C ALA A 109 9.30 8.21 -8.33
N ARG A 110 8.75 7.16 -8.97
CA ARG A 110 7.43 7.26 -9.61
C ARG A 110 6.30 7.40 -8.60
N LEU A 111 6.34 6.65 -7.50
CA LEU A 111 5.39 6.81 -6.38
C LEU A 111 5.40 8.25 -5.86
N LEU A 112 6.57 8.85 -5.69
CA LEU A 112 6.70 10.23 -5.26
C LEU A 112 5.97 11.20 -6.21
N VAL A 113 6.15 11.04 -7.53
CA VAL A 113 5.48 11.87 -8.54
C VAL A 113 3.96 11.69 -8.50
N LEU A 114 3.47 10.44 -8.39
CA LEU A 114 2.05 10.14 -8.33
C LEU A 114 1.38 10.76 -7.09
N LEU A 115 2.06 10.71 -5.95
CA LEU A 115 1.59 11.31 -4.71
C LEU A 115 1.60 12.85 -4.80
N ALA A 116 2.68 13.44 -5.29
CA ALA A 116 2.82 14.88 -5.44
C ALA A 116 1.83 15.48 -6.47
N ALA A 117 1.39 14.71 -7.46
CA ALA A 117 0.36 15.12 -8.39
C ALA A 117 -1.04 15.21 -7.74
N ARG A 118 -1.25 14.57 -6.59
CA ARG A 118 -2.57 14.44 -5.96
C ARG A 118 -2.70 15.13 -4.62
N PHE A 119 -1.62 15.21 -3.85
CA PHE A 119 -1.65 15.62 -2.44
C PHE A 119 -0.67 16.75 -2.17
N ASN A 120 -0.95 17.52 -1.10
CA ASN A 120 -0.10 18.62 -0.69
C ASN A 120 1.10 18.09 0.08
N GLN A 121 2.31 18.28 -0.46
CA GLN A 121 3.54 17.91 0.22
C GLN A 121 3.76 18.78 1.45
N VAL A 122 4.22 18.17 2.54
CA VAL A 122 4.55 18.84 3.80
C VAL A 122 6.04 19.09 3.87
N ASP A 123 6.45 20.29 4.28
CA ASP A 123 7.84 20.61 4.54
C ASP A 123 8.42 19.74 5.66
N LYS A 124 9.67 19.27 5.51
CA LYS A 124 10.31 18.34 6.45
C LYS A 124 10.38 18.88 7.88
N ALA A 125 10.50 20.19 8.08
CA ALA A 125 10.51 20.81 9.40
C ALA A 125 9.15 20.70 10.13
N ALA A 126 8.07 20.50 9.38
CA ALA A 126 6.71 20.36 9.91
C ALA A 126 6.28 18.89 10.05
N TRP A 127 7.15 17.92 9.75
CA TRP A 127 6.80 16.50 9.90
C TRP A 127 6.69 16.15 11.40
N PRO A 128 5.80 15.21 11.78
CA PRO A 128 5.86 14.59 13.10
C PRO A 128 7.25 14.02 13.40
N GLY A 129 7.73 14.18 14.63
CA GLY A 129 9.11 13.80 15.00
C GLY A 129 9.48 12.35 14.67
N PHE A 130 8.52 11.42 14.84
CA PHE A 130 8.71 9.99 14.51
C PHE A 130 8.89 9.71 13.01
N LEU A 131 8.56 10.67 12.13
CA LEU A 131 8.79 10.56 10.68
C LEU A 131 10.04 11.32 10.21
N GLN A 132 10.64 12.17 11.05
CA GLN A 132 11.76 13.03 10.64
C GLN A 132 13.08 12.27 10.48
N GLY A 133 13.29 11.22 11.29
CA GLY A 133 14.51 10.41 11.31
C GLY A 133 14.36 9.08 10.57
N ALA A 134 15.51 8.54 10.13
CA ALA A 134 15.57 7.14 9.74
C ALA A 134 15.42 6.25 10.99
N THR A 135 14.62 5.20 10.86
CA THR A 135 14.55 4.10 11.83
C THR A 135 15.27 2.88 11.24
N PRO A 136 15.75 1.92 12.05
CA PRO A 136 16.37 0.71 11.53
C PRO A 136 15.45 0.04 10.49
N GLY A 137 15.94 -0.07 9.26
CA GLY A 137 15.21 -0.65 8.13
C GLY A 137 14.19 0.24 7.41
N LYS A 138 13.94 1.49 7.82
CA LYS A 138 13.01 2.39 7.10
C LYS A 138 13.35 3.87 7.26
N GLU A 139 13.28 4.59 6.15
CA GLU A 139 13.29 6.06 6.09
C GLU A 139 12.03 6.56 5.38
N THR A 140 11.39 7.58 5.96
CA THR A 140 10.34 8.35 5.28
C THR A 140 10.99 9.39 4.36
N THR A 141 10.68 9.35 3.07
CA THR A 141 11.27 10.21 2.05
C THR A 141 10.36 11.36 1.64
N ALA A 142 9.04 11.20 1.83
CA ALA A 142 8.07 12.27 1.65
C ALA A 142 6.86 12.10 2.56
N LEU A 143 6.26 13.24 2.92
CA LEU A 143 5.02 13.32 3.67
C LEU A 143 4.07 14.27 2.92
N PHE A 144 2.82 13.86 2.81
CA PHE A 144 1.74 14.66 2.26
C PHE A 144 0.57 14.71 3.25
N THR A 145 -0.36 15.64 3.03
CA THR A 145 -1.61 15.71 3.77
C THR A 145 -2.81 15.83 2.84
N TYR A 146 -3.89 15.15 3.20
CA TYR A 146 -5.18 15.30 2.52
C TYR A 146 -6.32 14.75 3.39
N GLY A 147 -7.41 15.50 3.52
CA GLY A 147 -8.65 15.00 4.13
C GLY A 147 -8.52 14.43 5.55
N GLY A 148 -7.62 14.97 6.38
CA GLY A 148 -7.37 14.46 7.74
C GLY A 148 -6.41 13.26 7.82
N PHE A 149 -5.73 12.93 6.72
CA PHE A 149 -4.70 11.90 6.68
C PHE A 149 -3.31 12.48 6.46
N TYR A 150 -2.32 11.90 7.14
CA TYR A 150 -0.94 11.89 6.71
C TYR A 150 -0.74 10.80 5.65
N ILE A 151 0.05 11.11 4.64
CA ILE A 151 0.38 10.17 3.56
C ILE A 151 1.89 10.12 3.47
N SER A 152 2.49 9.04 3.96
CA SER A 152 3.94 8.88 4.00
C SER A 152 4.40 7.94 2.90
N LEU A 153 5.49 8.31 2.23
CA LEU A 153 6.26 7.43 1.36
C LEU A 153 7.55 7.06 2.08
N GLY A 154 7.80 5.77 2.22
CA GLY A 154 9.03 5.26 2.83
C GLY A 154 9.79 4.30 1.93
N LYS A 155 11.08 4.15 2.22
CA LYS A 155 12.00 3.19 1.59
C LYS A 155 12.86 2.49 2.64
N PRO A 156 13.45 1.33 2.30
CA PRO A 156 14.49 0.72 3.13
C PRO A 156 15.73 1.61 3.28
N THR A 157 16.41 1.46 4.42
CA THR A 157 17.68 2.16 4.74
C THR A 157 18.89 1.23 4.80
N GLU A 158 18.69 -0.06 5.04
CA GLU A 158 19.74 -1.06 5.24
C GLU A 158 19.37 -2.39 4.54
N GLY A 159 20.35 -3.27 4.29
CA GLY A 159 20.13 -4.60 3.69
C GLY A 159 20.10 -4.62 2.15
N ASP A 160 19.85 -5.80 1.57
CA ASP A 160 19.70 -6.00 0.12
C ASP A 160 18.39 -5.33 -0.36
N PRO A 161 18.44 -4.24 -1.13
CA PRO A 161 17.23 -3.52 -1.53
C PRO A 161 16.22 -4.37 -2.30
N ALA A 162 16.63 -5.45 -2.96
CA ALA A 162 15.74 -6.36 -3.68
C ALA A 162 14.83 -7.18 -2.75
N ALA A 163 15.22 -7.34 -1.48
CA ALA A 163 14.45 -8.07 -0.46
C ALA A 163 13.50 -7.15 0.35
N TRP A 164 13.41 -5.87 0.00
CA TRP A 164 12.72 -4.85 0.81
C TRP A 164 11.62 -4.14 0.01
N TYR A 165 10.79 -3.38 0.73
CA TYR A 165 9.62 -2.70 0.15
C TYR A 165 9.72 -1.18 0.27
N SER A 166 9.32 -0.47 -0.79
CA SER A 166 8.75 0.87 -0.58
C SER A 166 7.36 0.71 0.02
N ASN A 167 6.94 1.69 0.80
CA ASN A 167 5.57 1.72 1.31
C ASN A 167 4.94 3.10 1.17
N VAL A 168 3.69 3.10 0.72
CA VAL A 168 2.80 4.26 0.80
C VAL A 168 1.82 3.96 1.92
N ILE A 169 1.79 4.81 2.94
CA ILE A 169 0.84 4.67 4.04
C ILE A 169 -0.03 5.92 4.15
N PHE A 170 -1.33 5.69 4.23
CA PHE A 170 -2.36 6.67 4.53
C PHE A 170 -2.79 6.44 5.97
N GLU A 171 -2.55 7.41 6.83
CA GLU A 171 -2.76 7.32 8.28
C GLU A 171 -3.59 8.51 8.77
N LYS A 172 -4.61 8.27 9.60
CA LYS A 172 -5.39 9.36 10.18
C LYS A 172 -4.56 10.19 11.15
N VAL A 173 -4.61 11.52 10.99
CA VAL A 173 -3.86 12.48 11.82
C VAL A 173 -4.31 12.43 13.29
N ASP A 174 -5.60 12.24 13.55
CA ASP A 174 -6.17 12.19 14.89
C ASP A 174 -6.04 10.81 15.57
N LYS A 175 -5.66 9.77 14.80
CA LYS A 175 -5.54 8.37 15.28
C LYS A 175 -4.38 7.66 14.56
N PRO A 176 -3.12 8.02 14.82
CA PRO A 176 -1.98 7.41 14.12
C PRO A 176 -1.73 5.94 14.55
N ALA A 177 -1.35 5.10 13.60
CA ALA A 177 -0.99 3.68 13.75
C ALA A 177 0.53 3.39 13.55
N LEU A 178 1.28 4.21 12.81
CA LEU A 178 2.71 4.03 12.48
C LEU A 178 3.66 4.73 13.45
N GLY A 179 3.27 5.88 13.99
CA GLY A 179 4.04 6.52 15.07
C GLY A 179 3.98 5.73 16.37
N VAL A 180 3.06 4.77 16.43
CA VAL A 180 2.85 3.87 17.54
C VAL A 180 2.61 2.48 16.95
N ARG A 181 3.69 1.81 16.49
CA ARG A 181 3.78 0.40 16.86
C ARG A 181 3.61 0.42 18.37
N LYS A 182 2.41 0.11 18.83
CA LYS A 182 2.10 -0.01 20.24
C LYS A 182 2.88 -1.22 20.72
N VAL A 183 4.18 -1.05 20.89
CA VAL A 183 4.87 -1.64 22.02
C VAL A 183 4.04 -1.10 23.17
N CYS A 184 3.26 -1.97 23.80
CA CYS A 184 2.50 -1.53 24.96
C CYS A 184 3.55 -0.87 25.88
N GLN A 185 3.51 0.45 26.05
CA GLN A 185 4.25 1.05 27.15
C GLN A 185 3.65 0.38 28.38
N GLU A 186 4.43 -0.48 29.03
CA GLU A 186 4.07 -0.90 30.37
C GLU A 186 4.00 0.38 31.21
N GLU A 187 3.09 0.45 32.20
CA GLU A 187 3.00 1.58 33.15
C GLU A 187 4.34 1.88 33.87
N ARG A 188 5.36 1.04 33.69
CA ARG A 188 6.73 1.23 34.20
C ARG A 188 7.61 2.16 33.37
N ASP A 189 7.18 2.55 32.17
CA ASP A 189 7.96 3.41 31.26
C ASP A 189 7.39 4.85 31.14
N ALA A 190 6.51 5.26 32.07
CA ALA A 190 5.95 6.60 32.17
C ALA A 190 6.54 7.40 33.35
#